data_AF-A0A127VF14-F1
#
_entry.id   AF-A0A127VF14-F1
#
_cell.length_a   1.000
_cell.length_b   1.000
_cell.length_c   1.000
_cell.angle_alpha   90.00
_cell.angle_beta   90.00
_cell.angle_gamma   90.00
#
_symmetry.space_group_name_H-M   'P 1'
#
loop_
_entity.id
_entity.type
_entity.pdbx_description
1 polymer ?
#
loop_
_entity_poly.entity_id
_entity_poly.type
_entity_poly.pdbx_seq_one_letter_code
_entity_poly.pdbx_strand_id
1 'polypeptide(L)'
;MRCQLFIAGFLLLVCIESSNAQKLVFDRGHFAIVNENGSVRLAAENTHNNYLGTINNRLDDINLNISSVVMVQNLIYNSLTQVNQALRSGIAATQIARISTEIIKESNTMISIAGSEPYLLLFAEDVARQLKSRGINLVSEVSDFILKAGGNVLMDYEKRDALLRKVILELKVMRALCYSMGRSMYWAKMNGVLKTANPYRDFINQDTRMANDIIRNYQILKQ
;
A
#
# COMPACT_ATOMS: atom_id res chain seq x y z
N MET A 1 0.44 72.15 -43.14
CA MET A 1 0.46 70.73 -42.73
C MET A 1 1.65 70.36 -41.85
N ARG A 2 2.88 70.86 -42.10
CA ARG A 2 4.07 70.56 -41.27
C ARG A 2 3.98 71.03 -39.79
N CYS A 3 3.47 72.23 -39.50
CA CYS A 3 3.33 72.69 -38.10
C CYS A 3 2.31 71.89 -37.28
N GLN A 4 1.23 71.39 -37.90
CA GLN A 4 0.22 70.59 -37.17
C GLN A 4 0.77 69.21 -36.76
N LEU A 5 1.70 68.65 -37.53
CA LEU A 5 2.42 67.43 -37.18
C LEU A 5 3.35 67.63 -35.98
N PHE A 6 4.04 68.77 -35.90
CA PHE A 6 4.88 69.09 -34.74
C PHE A 6 4.06 69.33 -33.47
N ILE A 7 2.93 70.02 -33.57
CA ILE A 7 2.03 70.27 -32.43
C ILE A 7 1.38 68.96 -31.95
N ALA A 8 0.94 68.09 -32.87
CA ALA A 8 0.39 66.78 -32.51
C ALA A 8 1.44 65.86 -31.87
N GLY A 9 2.69 65.89 -32.36
CA GLY A 9 3.81 65.17 -31.76
C GLY A 9 4.15 65.65 -30.35
N PHE A 10 4.14 66.97 -30.12
CA PHE A 10 4.39 67.55 -28.80
C PHE A 10 3.29 67.22 -27.80
N LEU A 11 2.01 67.25 -28.22
CA LEU A 11 0.87 66.84 -27.40
C LEU A 11 0.91 65.34 -27.02
N LEU A 12 1.40 64.48 -27.92
CA LEU A 12 1.59 63.06 -27.66
C LEU A 12 2.70 62.78 -26.65
N LEU A 13 3.78 63.58 -26.67
CA LEU A 13 4.88 63.48 -25.70
C LEU A 13 4.47 63.88 -24.28
N VAL A 14 3.60 64.90 -24.13
CA VAL A 14 3.12 65.37 -22.81
C VAL A 14 2.21 64.34 -22.13
N CYS A 15 1.49 63.51 -22.88
CA CYS A 15 0.63 62.46 -22.33
C CYS A 15 1.38 61.26 -21.73
N ILE A 16 2.66 61.04 -22.10
CA ILE A 16 3.44 59.87 -21.66
C ILE A 16 3.89 60.03 -20.19
N GLU A 17 4.19 61.26 -19.77
CA GLU A 17 4.68 61.62 -18.42
C GLU A 17 3.62 61.45 -17.31
N SER A 18 2.35 61.25 -17.66
CA SER A 18 1.23 61.22 -16.70
C SER A 18 0.76 59.81 -16.32
N SER A 19 1.39 58.74 -16.83
CA SER A 19 0.91 57.37 -16.65
C SER A 19 1.60 56.61 -15.51
N ASN A 20 1.26 56.93 -14.26
CA ASN A 20 1.56 56.05 -13.12
C ASN A 20 0.54 54.90 -13.07
N ALA A 21 0.55 54.02 -14.08
CA ALA A 21 -0.49 53.00 -14.26
C ALA A 21 -0.40 51.82 -13.28
N GLN A 22 0.70 51.67 -12.53
CA GLN A 22 0.87 50.56 -11.59
C GLN A 22 1.48 51.05 -10.28
N LYS A 23 0.77 50.80 -9.18
CA LYS A 23 1.24 51.08 -7.81
C LYS A 23 1.54 49.75 -7.13
N LEU A 24 2.81 49.50 -6.82
CA LEU A 24 3.20 48.35 -5.99
C LEU A 24 2.77 48.63 -4.55
N VAL A 25 1.75 47.92 -4.08
CA VAL A 25 1.28 47.99 -2.69
C VAL A 25 1.85 46.78 -1.95
N PHE A 26 2.72 47.02 -0.98
CA PHE A 26 3.27 45.98 -0.11
C PHE A 26 2.55 45.99 1.24
N ASP A 27 1.72 44.97 1.48
CA ASP A 27 1.08 44.75 2.78
C ASP A 27 1.93 43.78 3.61
N ARG A 28 2.54 44.31 4.68
CA ARG A 28 3.36 43.55 5.63
C ARG A 28 2.55 42.45 6.34
N GLY A 29 1.29 42.72 6.68
CA GLY A 29 0.43 41.77 7.37
C GLY A 29 0.06 40.60 6.46
N HIS A 30 -0.34 40.89 5.22
CA HIS A 30 -0.60 39.85 4.22
C HIS A 30 0.65 39.01 3.92
N PHE A 31 1.81 39.64 3.78
CA PHE A 31 3.08 38.95 3.57
C PHE A 31 3.42 38.00 4.74
N ALA A 32 3.23 38.44 5.99
CA ALA A 32 3.45 37.61 7.17
C ALA A 32 2.50 36.38 7.20
N ILE A 33 1.22 36.59 6.91
CA ILE A 33 0.21 35.51 6.86
C ILE A 33 0.52 34.51 5.74
N VAL A 34 0.94 34.97 4.55
CA VAL A 34 1.31 34.08 3.43
C VAL A 34 2.55 33.26 3.80
N ASN A 35 3.52 33.86 4.48
CA ASN A 35 4.73 33.16 4.92
C ASN A 35 4.41 32.09 5.99
N GLU A 36 3.57 32.42 6.96
CA GLU A 36 3.11 31.47 7.99
C GLU A 36 2.30 30.31 7.38
N ASN A 37 1.35 30.59 6.48
CA ASN A 37 0.63 29.54 5.76
C ASN A 37 1.57 28.71 4.88
N GLY A 38 2.59 29.34 4.29
CA GLY A 38 3.63 28.66 3.52
C GLY A 38 4.44 27.68 4.36
N SER A 39 4.81 28.06 5.59
CA SER A 39 5.55 27.18 6.49
C SER A 39 4.71 26.01 6.97
N VAL A 40 3.42 26.23 7.30
CA VAL A 40 2.48 25.17 7.68
C VAL A 40 2.23 24.21 6.51
N ARG A 41 2.06 24.73 5.29
CA ARG A 41 1.90 23.89 4.08
C ARG A 41 3.14 23.03 3.85
N LEU A 42 4.33 23.61 3.93
CA LEU A 42 5.58 22.87 3.74
C LEU A 42 5.76 21.78 4.82
N ALA A 43 5.44 22.08 6.07
CA ALA A 43 5.48 21.10 7.15
C ALA A 43 4.48 19.94 6.90
N ALA A 44 3.27 20.26 6.43
CA ALA A 44 2.27 19.26 6.05
C ALA A 44 2.74 18.41 4.86
N GLU A 45 3.36 19.02 3.85
CA GLU A 45 3.90 18.33 2.67
C GLU A 45 5.05 17.39 3.04
N ASN A 46 6.00 17.84 3.87
CA ASN A 46 7.08 16.99 4.38
C ASN A 46 6.53 15.81 5.18
N THR A 47 5.55 16.05 6.04
CA THR A 47 4.89 15.01 6.83
C THR A 47 4.17 14.01 5.91
N HIS A 48 3.48 14.51 4.88
CA HIS A 48 2.82 13.67 3.89
C HIS A 48 3.81 12.80 3.11
N ASN A 49 4.93 13.37 2.65
CA ASN A 49 6.00 12.62 1.97
C ASN A 49 6.60 11.53 2.86
N ASN A 50 6.79 11.80 4.16
CA ASN A 50 7.23 10.80 5.11
C ASN A 50 6.24 9.63 5.28
N TYR A 51 4.94 9.92 5.27
CA TYR A 51 3.90 8.88 5.30
C TYR A 51 3.93 8.02 4.03
N LEU A 52 4.07 8.63 2.85
CA LEU A 52 4.21 7.89 1.59
C LEU A 52 5.45 6.99 1.59
N GLY A 53 6.59 7.49 2.07
CA GLY A 53 7.81 6.68 2.25
C GLY A 53 7.59 5.48 3.17
N THR A 54 6.90 5.69 4.30
CA THR A 54 6.57 4.61 5.23
C THR A 54 5.65 3.55 4.61
N ILE A 55 4.64 3.98 3.84
CA ILE A 55 3.74 3.05 3.13
C ILE A 55 4.52 2.20 2.13
N ASN A 56 5.36 2.82 1.30
CA ASN A 56 6.18 2.11 0.32
C ASN A 56 7.10 1.09 0.99
N ASN A 57 7.81 1.48 2.06
CA ASN A 57 8.68 0.57 2.81
C ASN A 57 7.90 -0.65 3.35
N ARG A 58 6.68 -0.44 3.87
CA ARG A 58 5.84 -1.55 4.35
C ARG A 58 5.36 -2.46 3.23
N LEU A 59 5.04 -1.92 2.05
CA LEU A 59 4.69 -2.73 0.88
C LEU A 59 5.88 -3.56 0.41
N ASP A 60 7.09 -3.00 0.44
CA ASP A 60 8.33 -3.72 0.13
C ASP A 60 8.61 -4.82 1.15
N ASP A 61 8.44 -4.55 2.45
CA ASP A 61 8.55 -5.56 3.51
C ASP A 61 7.53 -6.69 3.32
N ILE A 62 6.29 -6.36 2.95
CA ILE A 62 5.26 -7.34 2.61
C ILE A 62 5.72 -8.23 1.45
N ASN A 63 6.21 -7.63 0.36
CA ASN A 63 6.74 -8.35 -0.81
C ASN A 63 7.89 -9.30 -0.42
N LEU A 64 8.84 -8.82 0.39
CA LEU A 64 9.94 -9.62 0.90
C LEU A 64 9.45 -10.80 1.75
N ASN A 65 8.46 -10.57 2.62
CA ASN A 65 7.91 -11.60 3.48
C ASN A 65 7.17 -12.70 2.67
N ILE A 66 6.48 -12.33 1.58
CA ILE A 66 5.82 -13.28 0.66
C ILE A 66 6.84 -14.12 -0.12
N SER A 67 8.05 -13.60 -0.36
CA SER A 67 9.11 -14.31 -1.10
C SER A 67 9.57 -15.60 -0.40
N SER A 68 9.28 -15.76 0.89
CA SER A 68 9.45 -17.04 1.61
C SER A 68 8.72 -18.22 0.94
N VAL A 69 7.55 -17.98 0.35
CA VAL A 69 6.75 -19.01 -0.36
C VAL A 69 7.46 -19.45 -1.65
N VAL A 70 8.14 -18.52 -2.32
CA VAL A 70 8.95 -18.80 -3.51
C VAL A 70 10.16 -19.66 -3.12
N MET A 71 10.79 -19.38 -1.98
CA MET A 71 11.89 -20.19 -1.46
C MET A 71 11.44 -21.62 -1.16
N VAL A 72 10.28 -21.80 -0.52
CA VAL A 72 9.66 -23.12 -0.29
C VAL A 72 9.50 -23.87 -1.62
N GLN A 73 8.89 -23.22 -2.62
CA GLN A 73 8.69 -23.81 -3.95
C GLN A 73 9.99 -24.30 -4.59
N ASN A 74 11.03 -23.44 -4.60
CA ASN A 74 12.32 -23.76 -5.21
C ASN A 74 13.02 -24.92 -4.51
N LEU A 75 13.03 -24.91 -3.17
CA LEU A 75 13.67 -25.95 -2.38
C LEU A 75 13.01 -27.30 -2.62
N ILE A 76 11.68 -27.34 -2.63
CA ILE A 76 10.93 -28.56 -2.91
C ILE A 76 11.16 -29.03 -4.34
N TYR A 77 11.12 -28.13 -5.32
CA TYR A 77 11.40 -28.48 -6.71
C TYR A 77 12.78 -29.15 -6.84
N ASN A 78 13.81 -28.57 -6.22
CA ASN A 78 15.17 -29.12 -6.23
C ASN A 78 15.27 -30.46 -5.47
N SER A 79 14.58 -30.59 -4.34
CA SER A 79 14.52 -31.85 -3.57
C SER A 79 13.88 -32.98 -4.38
N LEU A 80 12.90 -32.66 -5.22
CA LEU A 80 12.14 -33.63 -5.99
C LEU A 80 12.82 -34.02 -7.30
N THR A 81 13.64 -33.15 -7.89
CA THR A 81 14.40 -33.42 -9.13
C THR A 81 15.69 -34.22 -8.89
N GLN A 82 16.31 -34.14 -7.70
CA GLN A 82 17.55 -34.85 -7.40
C GLN A 82 17.40 -36.36 -7.15
N VAL A 83 16.17 -36.86 -6.89
CA VAL A 83 15.95 -38.27 -6.56
C VAL A 83 15.29 -38.97 -7.75
N ASN A 84 16.05 -39.84 -8.42
CA ASN A 84 15.72 -40.52 -9.68
C ASN A 84 14.58 -41.57 -9.58
N GLN A 85 13.55 -41.34 -8.75
CA GLN A 85 12.36 -42.19 -8.65
C GLN A 85 11.06 -41.41 -8.43
N ALA A 86 10.07 -41.82 -9.25
CA ALA A 86 8.62 -41.77 -9.07
C ALA A 86 7.81 -40.58 -9.65
N LEU A 87 6.90 -40.96 -10.56
CA LEU A 87 5.78 -40.15 -11.09
C LEU A 87 4.98 -39.40 -10.01
N ARG A 88 4.79 -40.03 -8.82
CA ARG A 88 4.05 -39.46 -7.68
C ARG A 88 4.73 -38.22 -7.08
N SER A 89 6.06 -38.22 -7.01
CA SER A 89 6.85 -37.08 -6.54
C SER A 89 6.73 -35.88 -7.49
N GLY A 90 6.65 -36.14 -8.80
CA GLY A 90 6.40 -35.10 -9.80
C GLY A 90 5.01 -34.48 -9.69
N ILE A 91 3.97 -35.28 -9.42
CA ILE A 91 2.61 -34.77 -9.19
C ILE A 91 2.57 -33.86 -7.94
N ALA A 92 3.24 -34.24 -6.85
CA ALA A 92 3.34 -33.40 -5.66
C ALA A 92 4.10 -32.09 -5.94
N ALA A 93 5.20 -32.15 -6.69
CA ALA A 93 6.00 -30.98 -7.08
C ALA A 93 5.15 -29.95 -7.85
N THR A 94 4.40 -30.42 -8.85
CA THR A 94 3.55 -29.57 -9.69
C THR A 94 2.40 -28.97 -8.89
N GLN A 95 1.80 -29.74 -7.97
CA GLN A 95 0.77 -29.23 -7.07
C GLN A 95 1.29 -28.13 -6.16
N ILE A 96 2.49 -28.30 -5.60
CA ILE A 96 3.17 -27.31 -4.75
C ILE A 96 3.44 -26.03 -5.56
N ALA A 97 4.03 -26.16 -6.76
CA ALA A 97 4.29 -25.03 -7.63
C ALA A 97 3.00 -24.27 -7.98
N ARG A 98 1.90 -24.98 -8.26
CA ARG A 98 0.60 -24.38 -8.55
C ARG A 98 0.07 -23.61 -7.34
N ILE A 99 0.05 -24.22 -6.16
CA ILE A 99 -0.44 -23.56 -4.93
C ILE A 99 0.42 -22.35 -4.59
N SER A 100 1.74 -22.45 -4.69
CA SER A 100 2.66 -21.32 -4.47
C SER A 100 2.39 -20.16 -5.42
N THR A 101 2.17 -20.45 -6.71
CA THR A 101 1.81 -19.42 -7.70
C THR A 101 0.47 -18.77 -7.37
N GLU A 102 -0.52 -19.56 -6.92
CA GLU A 102 -1.81 -19.04 -6.47
C GLU A 102 -1.65 -18.14 -5.23
N ILE A 103 -0.82 -18.51 -4.25
CA ILE A 103 -0.51 -17.66 -3.08
C ILE A 103 0.09 -16.33 -3.53
N ILE A 104 1.07 -16.34 -4.42
CA ILE A 104 1.73 -15.12 -4.91
C ILE A 104 0.70 -14.20 -5.60
N LYS A 105 -0.18 -14.77 -6.43
CA LYS A 105 -1.24 -14.03 -7.11
C LYS A 105 -2.21 -13.35 -6.12
N GLU A 106 -2.69 -14.10 -5.12
CA GLU A 106 -3.60 -13.56 -4.11
C GLU A 106 -2.90 -12.50 -3.25
N SER A 107 -1.64 -12.75 -2.87
CA SER A 107 -0.84 -11.78 -2.11
C SER A 107 -0.58 -10.49 -2.89
N ASN A 108 -0.29 -10.56 -4.20
CA ASN A 108 -0.13 -9.37 -5.04
C ASN A 108 -1.44 -8.57 -5.15
N THR A 109 -2.58 -9.25 -5.20
CA THR A 109 -3.90 -8.59 -5.17
C THR A 109 -4.09 -7.86 -3.85
N MET A 110 -3.72 -8.48 -2.74
CA MET A 110 -3.78 -7.89 -1.41
C MET A 110 -2.87 -6.65 -1.28
N ILE A 111 -1.64 -6.73 -1.80
CA ILE A 111 -0.68 -5.62 -1.88
C ILE A 111 -1.25 -4.45 -2.71
N SER A 112 -1.84 -4.75 -3.87
CA SER A 112 -2.48 -3.74 -4.72
C SER A 112 -3.63 -3.03 -3.99
N ILE A 113 -4.46 -3.76 -3.25
CA ILE A 113 -5.53 -3.17 -2.45
C ILE A 113 -4.95 -2.29 -1.34
N ALA A 114 -3.97 -2.80 -0.59
CA ALA A 114 -3.33 -2.07 0.50
C ALA A 114 -2.60 -0.80 0.05
N GLY A 115 -1.97 -0.82 -1.14
CA GLY A 115 -1.36 0.36 -1.75
C GLY A 115 -2.39 1.41 -2.16
N SER A 116 -3.57 0.99 -2.62
CA SER A 116 -4.67 1.92 -2.92
C SER A 116 -5.39 2.44 -1.68
N GLU A 117 -5.43 1.67 -0.60
CA GLU A 117 -6.18 1.95 0.61
C GLU A 117 -5.27 1.78 1.85
N PRO A 118 -4.51 2.81 2.27
CA PRO A 118 -3.48 2.68 3.29
C PRO A 118 -3.96 2.18 4.67
N TYR A 119 -5.23 2.39 5.02
CA TYR A 119 -5.80 1.84 6.26
C TYR A 119 -5.91 0.31 6.25
N LEU A 120 -5.86 -0.34 5.08
CA LEU A 120 -5.86 -1.79 4.95
C LEU A 120 -4.44 -2.41 5.03
N LEU A 121 -3.40 -1.58 5.08
CA LEU A 121 -2.00 -2.01 5.07
C LEU A 121 -1.64 -2.93 6.23
N LEU A 122 -2.23 -2.71 7.42
CA LEU A 122 -1.99 -3.54 8.59
C LEU A 122 -2.45 -5.00 8.39
N PHE A 123 -3.54 -5.22 7.66
CA PHE A 123 -4.06 -6.56 7.39
C PHE A 123 -3.17 -7.30 6.38
N ALA A 124 -2.70 -6.59 5.35
CA ALA A 124 -1.75 -7.14 4.39
C ALA A 124 -0.43 -7.51 5.07
N GLU A 125 0.07 -6.67 5.98
CA GLU A 125 1.27 -6.95 6.76
C GLU A 125 1.10 -8.17 7.67
N ASP A 126 -0.04 -8.30 8.36
CA ASP A 126 -0.29 -9.45 9.23
C ASP A 126 -0.25 -10.78 8.46
N VAL A 127 -0.94 -10.83 7.32
CA VAL A 127 -0.90 -12.01 6.44
C VAL A 127 0.51 -12.26 5.92
N ALA A 128 1.24 -11.22 5.51
CA ALA A 128 2.62 -11.37 5.04
C ALA A 128 3.55 -11.92 6.13
N ARG A 129 3.41 -11.47 7.38
CA ARG A 129 4.16 -12.02 8.53
C ARG A 129 3.83 -13.49 8.77
N GLN A 130 2.55 -13.87 8.70
CA GLN A 130 2.14 -15.28 8.82
C GLN A 130 2.70 -16.15 7.68
N LEU A 131 2.69 -15.64 6.44
CA LEU A 131 3.29 -16.33 5.30
C LEU A 131 4.80 -16.54 5.50
N LYS A 132 5.51 -15.51 5.94
CA LYS A 132 6.95 -15.60 6.24
C LYS A 132 7.24 -16.65 7.29
N SER A 133 6.54 -16.61 8.43
CA SER A 133 6.76 -17.55 9.51
C SER A 133 6.54 -19.00 9.06
N ARG A 134 5.40 -19.28 8.39
CA ARG A 134 5.10 -20.61 7.86
C ARG A 134 6.07 -21.04 6.76
N GLY A 135 6.43 -20.13 5.87
CA GLY A 135 7.37 -20.38 4.79
C GLY A 135 8.77 -20.75 5.29
N ILE A 136 9.30 -20.01 6.26
CA ILE A 136 10.59 -20.31 6.89
C ILE A 136 10.56 -21.67 7.61
N ASN A 137 9.48 -21.96 8.35
CA ASN A 137 9.32 -23.25 9.02
C ASN A 137 9.32 -24.41 8.01
N LEU A 138 8.58 -24.27 6.89
CA LEU A 138 8.58 -25.26 5.82
C LEU A 138 9.97 -25.46 5.20
N VAL A 139 10.71 -24.38 4.93
CA VAL A 139 12.08 -24.44 4.42
C VAL A 139 12.99 -25.21 5.37
N SER A 140 12.91 -24.91 6.68
CA SER A 140 13.69 -25.60 7.70
C SER A 140 13.38 -27.10 7.74
N GLU A 141 12.10 -27.47 7.77
CA GLU A 141 11.68 -28.87 7.83
C GLU A 141 12.13 -29.68 6.61
N VAL A 142 12.02 -29.10 5.41
CA VAL A 142 12.46 -29.80 4.18
C VAL A 142 13.99 -29.86 4.11
N SER A 143 14.70 -28.82 4.57
CA SER A 143 16.16 -28.84 4.65
C SER A 143 16.66 -29.93 5.60
N ASP A 144 16.08 -30.03 6.79
CA ASP A 144 16.39 -31.06 7.78
C ASP A 144 16.14 -32.47 7.24
N PHE A 145 15.08 -32.64 6.45
CA PHE A 145 14.78 -33.91 5.79
C PHE A 145 15.84 -34.29 4.76
N ILE A 146 16.25 -33.34 3.90
CA ILE A 146 17.28 -33.58 2.88
C ILE A 146 18.61 -33.97 3.52
N LEU A 147 19.01 -33.28 4.60
CA LEU A 147 20.25 -33.57 5.33
C LEU A 147 20.24 -34.98 5.94
N LYS A 148 19.09 -35.44 6.44
CA LYS A 148 18.94 -36.79 7.03
C LYS A 148 18.85 -37.91 5.98
N ALA A 149 18.25 -37.64 4.83
CA ALA A 149 18.02 -38.62 3.77
C ALA A 149 19.32 -39.05 3.02
N GLY A 150 20.42 -38.31 3.15
CA GLY A 150 21.69 -38.61 2.48
C GLY A 150 22.33 -39.96 2.84
N GLY A 151 21.88 -40.64 3.89
CA GLY A 151 22.44 -41.92 4.36
C GLY A 151 21.68 -43.19 3.95
N ASN A 152 20.36 -43.15 3.71
CA ASN A 152 19.58 -44.36 3.37
C ASN A 152 18.25 -44.05 2.63
N VAL A 153 18.38 -43.69 1.34
CA VAL A 153 17.29 -43.19 0.48
C VAL A 153 16.10 -44.16 0.32
N LEU A 154 16.32 -45.48 0.47
CA LEU A 154 15.26 -46.48 0.23
C LEU A 154 14.26 -46.64 1.39
N MET A 155 14.65 -46.35 2.64
CA MET A 155 13.77 -46.47 3.81
C MET A 155 12.93 -45.20 4.05
N ASP A 156 13.31 -44.07 3.46
CA ASP A 156 12.73 -42.75 3.75
C ASP A 156 11.60 -42.32 2.78
N TYR A 157 11.12 -43.20 1.88
CA TYR A 157 10.03 -42.86 0.97
C TYR A 157 8.70 -42.57 1.68
N GLU A 158 8.37 -43.31 2.74
CA GLU A 158 7.16 -43.07 3.54
C GLU A 158 7.23 -41.71 4.26
N LYS A 159 8.38 -41.41 4.86
CA LYS A 159 8.63 -40.12 5.51
C LYS A 159 8.62 -38.96 4.52
N ARG A 160 9.11 -39.17 3.30
CA ARG A 160 9.05 -38.18 2.20
C ARG A 160 7.60 -37.89 1.81
N ASP A 161 6.77 -38.91 1.59
CA ASP A 161 5.37 -38.72 1.21
C ASP A 161 4.58 -38.03 2.32
N ALA A 162 4.86 -38.38 3.60
CA ALA A 162 4.32 -37.67 4.75
C ALA A 162 4.75 -36.19 4.80
N LEU A 163 6.03 -35.89 4.55
CA LEU A 163 6.55 -34.53 4.46
C LEU A 163 5.86 -33.74 3.33
N LEU A 164 5.77 -34.31 2.13
CA LEU A 164 5.12 -33.65 0.99
C LEU A 164 3.64 -33.37 1.26
N ARG A 165 2.91 -34.30 1.90
CA ARG A 165 1.52 -34.05 2.32
C ARG A 165 1.42 -32.90 3.32
N LYS A 166 2.31 -32.85 4.31
CA LYS A 166 2.35 -31.76 5.30
C LYS A 166 2.61 -30.41 4.64
N VAL A 167 3.60 -30.35 3.76
CA VAL A 167 3.94 -29.15 2.98
C VAL A 167 2.75 -28.68 2.14
N ILE A 168 2.09 -29.59 1.42
CA ILE A 168 0.89 -29.25 0.62
C ILE A 168 -0.22 -28.70 1.51
N LEU A 169 -0.42 -29.27 2.70
CA LEU A 169 -1.43 -28.81 3.65
C LEU A 169 -1.11 -27.38 4.13
N GLU A 170 0.13 -27.12 4.55
CA GLU A 170 0.55 -25.79 4.99
C GLU A 170 0.42 -24.75 3.88
N LEU A 171 0.82 -25.07 2.64
CA LEU A 171 0.63 -24.19 1.50
C LEU A 171 -0.87 -23.93 1.21
N LYS A 172 -1.74 -24.92 1.39
CA LYS A 172 -3.21 -24.70 1.28
C LYS A 172 -3.73 -23.76 2.36
N VAL A 173 -3.23 -23.87 3.59
CA VAL A 173 -3.58 -22.95 4.70
C VAL A 173 -3.12 -21.53 4.36
N MET A 174 -1.89 -21.37 3.89
CA MET A 174 -1.34 -20.08 3.43
C MET A 174 -2.20 -19.48 2.31
N ARG A 175 -2.58 -20.28 1.32
CA ARG A 175 -3.48 -19.86 0.24
C ARG A 175 -4.85 -19.44 0.75
N ALA A 176 -5.44 -20.21 1.66
CA ALA A 176 -6.75 -19.90 2.24
C ALA A 176 -6.71 -18.58 3.04
N LEU A 177 -5.62 -18.33 3.76
CA LEU A 177 -5.37 -17.07 4.46
C LEU A 177 -5.31 -15.89 3.49
N CYS A 178 -4.48 -15.97 2.44
CA CYS A 178 -4.38 -14.91 1.44
C CYS A 178 -5.72 -14.63 0.75
N TYR A 179 -6.42 -15.69 0.33
CA TYR A 179 -7.69 -15.58 -0.37
C TYR A 179 -8.78 -14.95 0.51
N SER A 180 -8.93 -15.44 1.75
CA SER A 180 -9.95 -14.93 2.69
C SER A 180 -9.69 -13.48 3.09
N MET A 181 -8.43 -13.11 3.36
CA MET A 181 -8.08 -11.74 3.69
C MET A 181 -8.20 -10.81 2.48
N GLY A 182 -7.70 -11.23 1.32
CA GLY A 182 -7.82 -10.47 0.08
C GLY A 182 -9.28 -10.16 -0.27
N ARG A 183 -10.18 -11.15 -0.09
CA ARG A 183 -11.62 -10.94 -0.28
C ARG A 183 -12.22 -9.99 0.76
N SER A 184 -11.81 -10.11 2.02
CA SER A 184 -12.25 -9.21 3.09
C SER A 184 -11.81 -7.76 2.82
N MET A 185 -10.56 -7.56 2.42
CA MET A 185 -10.02 -6.25 2.04
C MET A 185 -10.73 -5.67 0.83
N TYR A 186 -11.03 -6.49 -0.19
CA TYR A 186 -11.81 -6.06 -1.35
C TYR A 186 -13.19 -5.52 -0.95
N TRP A 187 -13.91 -6.23 -0.08
CA TRP A 187 -15.21 -5.78 0.40
C TRP A 187 -15.13 -4.59 1.34
N ALA A 188 -14.09 -4.50 2.17
CA ALA A 188 -13.85 -3.33 3.02
C ALA A 188 -13.64 -2.07 2.17
N LYS A 189 -12.84 -2.18 1.11
CA LYS A 189 -12.66 -1.11 0.11
C LYS A 189 -14.00 -0.72 -0.52
N MET A 190 -14.76 -1.70 -1.01
CA MET A 190 -16.07 -1.43 -1.63
C MET A 190 -17.05 -0.74 -0.67
N ASN A 191 -17.11 -1.18 0.59
CA ASN A 191 -17.94 -0.56 1.61
C ASN A 191 -17.50 0.88 1.92
N GLY A 192 -16.20 1.15 1.94
CA GLY A 192 -15.66 2.51 2.07
C GLY A 192 -16.09 3.42 0.91
N VAL A 193 -16.04 2.90 -0.32
CA VAL A 193 -16.53 3.60 -1.52
C VAL A 193 -18.03 3.87 -1.43
N LEU A 194 -18.84 2.88 -1.06
CA LEU A 194 -20.30 3.03 -0.93
C LEU A 194 -20.68 4.05 0.14
N LYS A 195 -19.99 4.06 1.30
CA LYS A 195 -20.19 5.08 2.34
C LYS A 195 -19.79 6.49 1.86
N THR A 196 -18.80 6.58 0.98
CA THR A 196 -18.31 7.85 0.44
C THR A 196 -19.18 8.39 -0.69
N ALA A 197 -19.80 7.50 -1.47
CA ALA A 197 -20.71 7.86 -2.55
C ALA A 197 -22.11 8.32 -2.08
N ASN A 198 -22.37 8.40 -0.78
CA ASN A 198 -23.64 8.90 -0.25
C ASN A 198 -23.80 10.41 -0.55
N PRO A 199 -24.75 10.83 -1.42
CA PRO A 199 -24.92 12.23 -1.81
C PRO A 199 -25.39 13.13 -0.66
N TYR A 200 -25.88 12.55 0.45
CA TYR A 200 -26.35 13.29 1.62
C TYR A 200 -25.31 13.39 2.74
N ARG A 201 -24.09 12.86 2.55
CA ARG A 201 -23.08 12.79 3.60
C ARG A 201 -22.66 14.17 4.12
N ASP A 202 -22.57 15.16 3.23
CA ASP A 202 -22.14 16.51 3.63
C ASP A 202 -23.20 17.21 4.50
N PHE A 203 -24.48 17.03 4.19
CA PHE A 203 -25.58 17.50 5.03
C PHE A 203 -25.54 16.86 6.41
N ILE A 204 -25.40 15.53 6.48
CA ILE A 204 -25.30 14.81 7.77
C ILE A 204 -24.09 15.28 8.58
N ASN A 205 -22.92 15.45 7.94
CA ASN A 205 -21.69 15.90 8.61
C ASN A 205 -21.80 17.34 9.11
N GLN A 206 -22.50 18.21 8.38
CA GLN A 206 -22.72 19.60 8.75
C GLN A 206 -23.69 19.68 9.94
N ASP A 207 -24.79 18.93 9.90
CA ASP A 207 -25.76 18.83 10.98
C ASP A 207 -25.14 18.25 12.26
N THR A 208 -24.33 17.19 12.12
CA THR A 208 -23.64 16.59 13.27
C THR A 208 -22.63 17.56 13.88
N ARG A 209 -21.92 18.36 13.06
CA ARG A 209 -21.04 19.42 13.56
C ARG A 209 -21.81 20.49 14.31
N MET A 210 -22.90 20.99 13.72
CA MET A 210 -23.75 22.00 14.36
C MET A 210 -24.32 21.49 15.69
N ALA A 211 -24.82 20.25 15.73
CA ALA A 211 -25.33 19.65 16.96
C ALA A 211 -24.25 19.56 18.04
N ASN A 212 -23.03 19.14 17.67
CA ASN A 212 -21.90 19.07 18.60
C ASN A 212 -21.47 20.45 19.09
N ASP A 213 -21.46 21.47 18.23
CA ASP A 213 -21.15 22.84 18.62
C ASP A 213 -22.22 23.40 19.56
N ILE A 214 -23.50 23.11 19.34
CA ILE A 214 -24.59 23.48 20.26
C ILE A 214 -24.41 22.82 21.62
N ILE A 215 -24.14 21.51 21.66
CA ILE A 215 -23.92 20.76 22.91
C ILE A 215 -22.71 21.34 23.67
N ARG A 216 -21.61 21.60 22.95
CA ARG A 216 -20.38 22.15 23.52
C ARG A 216 -20.61 23.55 24.09
N ASN A 217 -21.27 24.43 23.33
CA ASN A 217 -21.57 25.78 23.80
C ASN A 217 -22.52 25.77 25.00
N TYR A 218 -23.51 24.87 25.00
CA TYR A 218 -24.40 24.69 26.15
C TYR A 218 -23.64 24.23 27.40
N GLN A 219 -22.67 23.31 27.27
CA GLN A 219 -21.84 22.86 28.39
C GLN A 219 -20.94 23.98 28.94
N ILE A 220 -20.38 24.83 28.08
CA ILE A 220 -19.56 25.98 28.48
C ILE A 220 -20.40 27.03 29.22
N LEU A 221 -21.64 27.27 28.78
CA LEU A 221 -22.55 28.25 29.38
C LEU A 221 -23.20 27.79 30.69
N LYS A 222 -23.10 26.50 31.04
CA LYS A 222 -23.66 25.93 32.27
C LYS A 222 -22.65 25.96 33.44
N GLN A 223 -21.38 26.27 33.18
CA GLN A 223 -20.37 26.58 34.19
C GLN A 223 -20.46 28.06 34.59
#